data_AF-A0A938TK32-F1
#
_entry.id   AF-A0A938TK32-F1
#
_cell.length_a   1.000
_cell.length_b   1.000
_cell.length_c   1.000
_cell.angle_alpha   90.00
_cell.angle_beta   90.00
_cell.angle_gamma   90.00
#
_symmetry.space_group_name_H-M   'P 1'
#
loop_
_entity.id
_entity.type
_entity.pdbx_description
1 polymer ?
#
loop_
_entity_poly.entity_id
_entity_poly.type
_entity_poly.pdbx_seq_one_letter_code
_entity_poly.pdbx_strand_id
1 'polypeptide(L)' 'MLPEVELANGQRVPLTGPAAKFSRTPIGIRQRAATLGEHTAEILEQLGCKPETIADLKARGVI' A
#
# COMPACT_ATOMS: atom_id res chain seq x y z
N MET A 1 11.85 16.52 -13.71
CA MET A 1 11.29 15.31 -14.33
C MET A 1 10.40 14.62 -13.31
N LEU A 2 9.18 14.23 -13.68
CA LEU A 2 8.31 13.46 -12.79
C LEU A 2 8.76 12.00 -12.77
N PRO A 3 8.82 11.34 -11.60
CA PRO A 3 9.07 9.90 -11.53
C PRO A 3 7.91 9.12 -12.16
N GLU A 4 8.26 8.13 -12.98
CA GLU A 4 7.33 7.11 -13.48
C GLU A 4 7.10 6.05 -12.40
N VAL A 5 5.83 5.81 -12.06
CA VAL A 5 5.43 4.83 -11.04
C VAL A 5 4.51 3.81 -11.67
N GLU A 6 4.79 2.53 -11.45
CA GLU A 6 3.92 1.43 -11.86
C GLU A 6 2.81 1.21 -10.84
N LEU A 7 1.56 1.32 -11.28
CA LEU A 7 0.36 1.11 -10.47
C LEU A 7 0.00 -0.39 -10.38
N ALA A 8 -0.97 -0.71 -9.52
CA ALA A 8 -1.36 -2.11 -9.26
C ALA A 8 -1.91 -2.84 -10.49
N ASN A 9 -2.45 -2.08 -11.45
CA ASN A 9 -2.98 -2.57 -12.71
C ASN A 9 -1.91 -2.65 -13.82
N GLY A 10 -0.62 -2.45 -13.49
CA GLY A 10 0.50 -2.49 -14.44
C GLY A 10 0.68 -1.22 -15.27
N GLN A 11 -0.16 -0.19 -15.11
CA GLN A 11 0.03 1.08 -15.79
C GLN A 11 1.23 1.84 -15.21
N ARG A 12 2.07 2.43 -16.07
CA ARG A 12 3.13 3.36 -15.65
C ARG A 12 2.64 4.79 -15.87
N VAL A 13 2.63 5.57 -14.80
CA VAL A 13 2.15 6.96 -14.83
C VAL A 13 3.16 7.91 -14.19
N PRO A 14 3.34 9.12 -14.76
CA PRO A 14 4.17 10.15 -14.15
C PRO A 14 3.43 10.75 -12.94
N LEU A 15 4.03 10.67 -11.76
CA LEU A 15 3.45 11.21 -10.53
C LEU A 15 4.21 12.43 -10.02
N THR A 16 3.46 13.41 -9.50
CA THR A 16 4.08 14.55 -8.80
C THR A 16 4.66 14.07 -7.48
N GLY A 17 5.99 14.08 -7.38
CA GLY A 17 6.68 13.77 -6.13
C GLY A 17 6.52 14.87 -5.08
N PRO A 18 7.07 14.66 -3.87
CA PRO A 18 7.04 15.66 -2.80
C PRO A 18 7.67 16.99 -3.24
N ALA A 19 7.01 18.10 -2.89
CA ALA A 19 7.40 19.45 -3.30
C ALA A 19 8.76 19.89 -2.73
N ALA A 20 9.02 19.57 -1.46
CA ALA A 20 10.29 19.86 -0.81
C ALA A 20 11.31 18.74 -1.03
N LYS A 21 12.59 19.11 -1.12
CA LYS A 21 13.72 18.17 -1.17
C LYS A 21 14.56 18.30 0.08
N PHE A 22 14.82 17.17 0.73
CA PHE A 22 15.65 17.11 1.93
C PHE A 22 16.98 16.45 1.58
N SER A 23 18.09 17.09 1.96
CA SER A 23 19.44 16.60 1.68
C SER A 23 19.86 15.43 2.57
N ARG A 24 19.48 15.44 3.85
CA ARG A 24 19.83 14.39 4.82
C ARG A 24 18.89 13.18 4.79
N THR A 25 17.61 13.41 4.50
CA THR A 25 16.58 12.37 4.45
C THR A 25 15.82 12.45 3.12
N PRO A 26 16.43 12.02 2.00
CA PRO A 26 15.83 12.13 0.69
C PRO A 26 14.41 11.54 0.66
N ILE A 27 13.48 12.34 0.14
CA ILE A 27 12.06 12.00 0.06
C ILE A 27 11.67 11.73 -1.40
N GLY A 28 10.85 10.71 -1.60
CA GLY A 28 10.37 10.27 -2.90
C GLY A 28 9.21 9.28 -2.75
N ILE A 29 8.58 8.95 -3.88
CA ILE A 29 7.56 7.91 -3.95
C ILE A 29 8.28 6.57 -3.87
N ARG A 30 8.00 5.77 -2.84
CA ARG A 30 8.66 4.48 -2.60
C ARG A 30 7.87 3.30 -3.13
N GLN A 31 6.55 3.43 -3.12
CA GLN A 31 5.60 2.39 -3.49
C GLN A 31 4.39 3.06 -4.14
N ARG A 32 3.68 2.28 -4.96
CA ARG A 32 2.39 2.68 -5.53
C ARG A 32 1.30 2.78 -4.47
N ALA A 33 0.17 3.36 -4.83
CA ALA A 33 -1.03 3.27 -4.02
C ALA A 33 -1.46 1.79 -3.85
N ALA A 34 -1.95 1.46 -2.65
CA ALA A 34 -2.52 0.17 -2.34
C ALA A 34 -3.86 -0.03 -3.06
N THR A 35 -4.20 -1.27 -3.41
CA THR A 35 -5.56 -1.63 -3.82
C THR A 35 -6.47 -1.75 -2.60
N LEU A 36 -7.78 -1.78 -2.85
CA LEU A 36 -8.76 -2.05 -1.80
C LEU A 36 -8.43 -3.39 -1.11
N GLY A 37 -8.21 -3.34 0.20
CA GLY A 37 -7.94 -4.51 1.03
C GLY A 37 -6.55 -5.14 0.90
N GLU A 38 -5.60 -4.54 0.16
CA GLU A 38 -4.28 -5.15 -0.12
C GLU A 38 -3.51 -5.56 1.14
N HIS A 39 -3.57 -4.73 2.18
CA HIS A 39 -2.82 -4.93 3.42
C HIS A 39 -3.72 -5.37 4.59
N THR A 40 -4.99 -5.73 4.35
CA THR A 40 -5.94 -6.07 5.43
C THR A 40 -5.46 -7.25 6.26
N ALA A 41 -5.06 -8.36 5.62
CA ALA A 41 -4.58 -9.54 6.33
C ALA A 41 -3.28 -9.25 7.09
N GLU A 42 -2.32 -8.57 6.46
CA GLU A 42 -1.05 -8.18 7.08
C GLU A 42 -1.26 -7.36 8.35
N ILE A 43 -2.13 -6.34 8.30
CA ILE A 43 -2.41 -5.49 9.46
C ILE A 43 -3.14 -6.28 10.56
N LEU A 44 -4.10 -7.13 10.22
CA LEU A 44 -4.80 -7.96 11.21
C LEU A 44 -3.86 -8.94 11.91
N GLU A 45 -2.93 -9.55 11.17
CA GLU A 45 -1.87 -10.40 11.74
C GLU A 45 -0.96 -9.61 12.69
N GLN A 46 -0.54 -8.40 12.30
CA GLN A 46 0.26 -7.50 13.16
C GLN A 46 -0.48 -7.10 14.45
N LEU A 47 -1.81 -7.01 14.40
CA LEU A 47 -2.67 -6.75 15.55
C LEU A 47 -2.93 -8.01 16.41
N GLY A 48 -2.41 -9.17 16.02
CA GLY A 48 -2.55 -10.43 16.75
C GLY A 48 -3.81 -11.22 16.42
N CYS A 49 -4.52 -10.89 15.33
CA CYS A 49 -5.60 -11.74 14.85
C CYS A 49 -5.03 -13.06 14.32
N LYS A 50 -5.67 -14.17 14.71
CA LYS A 50 -5.25 -15.48 14.23
C LYS A 50 -5.70 -15.69 12.78
N PRO A 51 -4.97 -16.49 11.98
CA PRO A 51 -5.33 -16.79 10.60
C PRO A 51 -6.76 -17.33 10.45
N GLU A 52 -7.23 -18.13 11.42
CA GLU A 52 -8.58 -18.70 11.39
C GLU A 52 -9.66 -17.62 11.58
N THR A 53 -9.41 -16.62 12.41
CA THR A 53 -10.32 -15.47 12.60
C THR A 53 -10.37 -14.60 11.37
N ILE A 54 -9.22 -14.34 10.73
CA ILE A 54 -9.17 -13.55 9.48
C ILE A 54 -9.95 -14.27 8.37
N ALA A 55 -9.82 -15.60 8.28
CA ALA A 55 -10.58 -16.40 7.34
C ALA A 55 -12.11 -16.35 7.62
N ASP A 56 -12.54 -16.42 8.87
CA ASP A 56 -13.97 -16.27 9.26
C ASP A 56 -14.52 -14.90 8.87
N LEU A 57 -13.79 -13.82 9.19
CA LEU A 57 -14.21 -12.46 8.85
C LEU A 57 -14.37 -12.27 7.34
N LYS A 58 -13.45 -12.84 6.56
CA LYS A 58 -13.52 -12.82 5.09
C LYS A 58 -14.70 -13.65 4.57
N ALA A 59 -14.93 -14.84 5.12
CA ALA A 59 -16.04 -15.70 4.73
C ALA A 59 -17.42 -15.05 5.01
N ARG A 60 -17.49 -14.23 6.06
CA ARG A 60 -18.70 -13.47 6.44
C ARG A 60 -18.86 -12.14 5.71
N GLY A 61 -17.90 -11.75 4.87
CA GLY A 61 -17.91 -10.47 4.15
C GLY A 61 -17.75 -9.25 5.05
N VAL A 62 -17.16 -9.41 6.24
CA VAL A 62 -16.85 -8.30 7.16
C VAL A 62 -15.61 -7.55 6.69
N ILE A 63 -14.67 -8.25 6.06
CA ILE A 63 -13.43 -7.73 5.48
C ILE A 63 -13.23 -8.21 4.04
#